data_AF-A0A2L2XRU8-F1
#
_entry.id   AF-A0A2L2XRU8-F1
#
_cell.length_a   1.000
_cell.length_b   1.000
_cell.length_c   1.000
_cell.angle_alpha   90.00
_cell.angle_beta   90.00
_cell.angle_gamma   90.00
#
_symmetry.space_group_name_H-M   'P 1'
#
loop_
_entity.id
_entity.type
_entity.pdbx_description
1 polymer ?
#
loop_
_entity_poly.entity_id
_entity_poly.type
_entity_poly.pdbx_seq_one_letter_code
_entity_poly.pdbx_strand_id
1 'polypeptide(L)'
;MNQSTEIEVKNLDHLGLVAGIIDEIGIVEIINEQVSSERGEIVTAGQVVKAIILNGLGFVSRALYLFPQFFEDKATEHLLGEGIEPKQLNDDKIGR
;
A
#
# COMPACT_ATOMS: atom_id res chain seq x y z
N MET A 1 1.11 -33.02 17.91
CA MET A 1 1.76 -31.73 17.69
C MET A 1 0.64 -30.70 17.57
N ASN A 2 0.35 -29.93 18.63
CA ASN A 2 -0.57 -28.80 18.51
C ASN A 2 0.19 -27.69 17.77
N GLN A 3 -0.20 -27.41 16.53
CA GLN A 3 0.17 -26.17 15.89
C GLN A 3 -0.60 -25.07 16.61
N SER A 4 0.07 -24.36 17.51
CA SER A 4 -0.43 -23.09 18.03
C SER A 4 -0.56 -22.15 16.84
N THR A 5 -1.78 -21.78 16.48
CA THR A 5 -2.03 -20.75 15.48
C THR A 5 -1.48 -19.45 16.06
N GLU A 6 -0.39 -18.94 15.48
CA GLU A 6 0.21 -17.69 15.93
C GLU A 6 -0.75 -16.55 15.55
N ILE A 7 -1.26 -15.85 16.57
CA ILE A 7 -2.17 -14.72 16.36
C ILE A 7 -1.30 -13.50 16.09
N GLU A 8 -1.36 -13.00 14.86
CA GLU A 8 -0.70 -11.76 14.47
C GLU A 8 -1.68 -10.58 14.61
N VAL A 9 -1.26 -9.51 15.29
CA VAL A 9 -2.04 -8.28 15.44
C VAL A 9 -1.33 -7.16 14.68
N LYS A 10 -2.02 -6.50 13.75
CA LYS A 10 -1.51 -5.38 12.96
C LYS A 10 -2.41 -4.15 13.10
N ASN A 11 -1.81 -2.97 12.94
CA ASN A 11 -2.55 -1.71 13.00
C ASN A 11 -3.10 -1.32 11.61
N LEU A 12 -4.33 -0.81 11.59
CA LEU A 12 -4.94 -0.18 10.41
C LEU A 12 -5.03 1.34 10.54
N ASP A 13 -5.01 1.88 11.76
CA ASP A 13 -5.24 3.30 12.08
C ASP A 13 -6.48 3.87 11.38
N HIS A 14 -6.45 5.16 11.04
CA HIS A 14 -7.41 5.80 10.14
C HIS A 14 -7.22 5.40 8.68
N LEU A 15 -6.11 4.73 8.34
CA LEU A 15 -5.75 4.36 6.97
C LEU A 15 -6.72 3.34 6.39
N GLY A 16 -7.34 2.49 7.21
CA GLY A 16 -8.38 1.57 6.75
C GLY A 16 -9.59 2.28 6.14
N LEU A 17 -10.02 3.40 6.72
CA LEU A 17 -11.12 4.21 6.17
C LEU A 17 -10.71 4.90 4.88
N VAL A 18 -9.49 5.44 4.84
CA VAL A 18 -8.94 6.09 3.64
C VAL A 18 -8.81 5.08 2.51
N ALA A 19 -8.29 3.88 2.79
CA ALA A 19 -8.17 2.80 1.81
C ALA A 19 -9.53 2.39 1.26
N GLY A 20 -10.54 2.22 2.13
CA GLY A 20 -11.90 1.92 1.71
C GLY A 20 -12.50 3.00 0.79
N ILE A 21 -12.27 4.28 1.09
CA ILE A 21 -12.72 5.38 0.21
C ILE A 21 -12.01 5.33 -1.15
N ILE A 22 -10.68 5.09 -1.16
CA ILE A 22 -9.90 4.98 -2.41
C ILE A 22 -10.43 3.84 -3.28
N ASP A 23 -10.76 2.71 -2.68
CA ASP A 23 -11.30 1.54 -3.37
C ASP A 23 -12.72 1.81 -3.88
N GLU A 24 -13.57 2.48 -3.09
CA GLU A 24 -14.94 2.84 -3.48
C GLU A 24 -14.99 3.78 -4.70
N ILE A 25 -14.06 4.73 -4.79
CA ILE A 25 -13.99 5.68 -5.91
C ILE A 25 -13.23 5.14 -7.13
N GLY A 26 -12.62 3.97 -7.03
CA GLY A 26 -11.96 3.28 -8.15
C GLY A 26 -10.67 3.94 -8.65
N ILE A 27 -9.94 4.66 -7.79
CA ILE A 27 -8.71 5.37 -8.19
C ILE A 27 -7.65 4.39 -8.71
N VAL A 28 -7.53 3.21 -8.11
CA VAL A 28 -6.50 2.22 -8.46
C VAL A 28 -6.72 1.73 -9.90
N GLU A 29 -7.96 1.39 -10.23
CA GLU A 29 -8.38 0.91 -11.55
C GLU A 29 -8.16 1.99 -12.60
N ILE A 30 -8.63 3.21 -12.33
CA ILE A 30 -8.46 4.35 -13.25
C ILE A 30 -6.98 4.56 -13.59
N ILE A 31 -6.09 4.52 -12.59
CA ILE A 31 -4.66 4.71 -12.83
C ILE A 31 -4.07 3.55 -13.64
N ASN A 32 -4.43 2.31 -13.30
CA ASN A 32 -3.95 1.12 -14.01
C ASN A 32 -4.44 1.08 -15.47
N GLU A 33 -5.56 1.73 -15.81
CA GLU A 33 -5.99 1.91 -17.20
C GLU A 33 -5.16 2.96 -17.96
N GLN A 34 -4.63 3.97 -17.27
CA GLN A 34 -3.83 5.03 -17.90
C GLN A 34 -2.33 4.71 -17.96
N VAL A 35 -1.84 3.85 -17.07
CA VAL A 35 -0.43 3.48 -16.95
C VAL A 35 -0.26 2.01 -17.27
N SER A 36 0.50 1.71 -18.32
CA SER A 36 0.78 0.32 -18.70
C SER A 36 1.58 -0.40 -17.63
N SER A 37 1.13 -1.58 -17.21
CA SER A 37 1.87 -2.45 -16.32
C SER A 37 3.01 -3.17 -17.04
N GLU A 38 4.14 -3.35 -16.36
CA GLU A 38 5.27 -4.12 -16.90
C GLU A 38 5.17 -5.63 -16.56
N ARG A 39 5.75 -6.48 -17.41
CA ARG A 39 5.75 -7.93 -17.17
C ARG A 39 6.62 -8.23 -15.94
N GLY A 40 6.01 -8.82 -14.91
CA GLY A 40 6.69 -9.14 -13.64
C GLY A 40 6.60 -8.02 -12.60
N GLU A 41 5.79 -6.98 -12.87
CA GLU A 41 5.46 -5.97 -11.88
C GLU A 41 4.71 -6.60 -10.69
N ILE A 42 5.22 -6.33 -9.48
CA ILE A 42 4.67 -6.88 -8.23
C ILE A 42 3.61 -5.93 -7.64
N VAL A 43 3.80 -4.62 -7.81
CA VAL A 43 2.92 -3.56 -7.30
C VAL A 43 2.60 -2.65 -8.48
N THR A 44 1.32 -2.52 -8.81
CA THR A 44 0.85 -1.71 -9.95
C THR A 44 0.95 -0.21 -9.68
N ALA A 45 0.95 0.61 -10.73
CA ALA A 45 0.95 2.07 -10.62
C ALA A 45 -0.19 2.60 -9.73
N GLY A 46 -1.40 2.06 -9.86
CA GLY A 46 -2.54 2.42 -9.01
C GLY A 46 -2.32 2.09 -7.53
N GLN A 47 -1.71 0.93 -7.24
CA GLN A 47 -1.35 0.54 -5.88
C GLN A 47 -0.23 1.42 -5.31
N VAL A 48 0.74 1.83 -6.13
CA VAL A 48 1.76 2.81 -5.73
C VAL A 48 1.11 4.13 -5.35
N VAL A 49 0.18 4.64 -6.16
CA VAL A 49 -0.52 5.90 -5.84
C VAL A 49 -1.39 5.76 -4.58
N LYS A 50 -2.10 4.63 -4.40
CA LYS A 50 -2.81 4.34 -3.15
C LYS A 50 -1.85 4.40 -1.96
N ALA A 51 -0.67 3.77 -2.06
CA ALA A 51 0.35 3.81 -1.03
C ALA A 51 0.88 5.24 -0.76
N ILE A 52 1.08 6.06 -1.79
CA ILE A 52 1.46 7.48 -1.63
C ILE A 52 0.39 8.25 -0.86
N ILE A 53 -0.90 8.07 -1.20
CA ILE A 53 -2.01 8.74 -0.51
C ILE A 53 -2.06 8.32 0.96
N LEU A 54 -1.95 7.02 1.25
CA LEU A 54 -1.94 6.51 2.62
C LEU A 54 -0.73 7.03 3.41
N ASN A 55 0.46 7.06 2.79
CA ASN A 55 1.67 7.60 3.40
C ASN A 55 1.49 9.09 3.69
N GLY A 56 1.01 9.87 2.73
CA GLY A 56 0.82 11.31 2.89
C GLY A 56 -0.30 11.74 3.82
N LEU A 57 -1.33 10.91 4.01
CA LEU A 57 -2.36 11.14 5.03
C LEU A 57 -1.99 10.53 6.40
N GLY A 58 -0.97 9.68 6.45
CA GLY A 58 -0.34 9.18 7.67
C GLY A 58 0.79 10.06 8.21
N PHE A 59 1.43 10.87 7.35
CA PHE A 59 2.59 11.71 7.68
C PHE A 59 2.42 13.18 7.24
N VAL A 60 2.50 14.10 8.19
CA VAL A 60 2.31 15.55 7.93
C VAL A 60 3.46 16.19 7.12
N SER A 61 4.64 15.55 7.04
CA SER A 61 5.87 16.22 6.54
C SER A 61 6.50 15.63 5.27
N ARG A 62 6.08 14.45 4.77
CA ARG A 62 6.70 13.80 3.59
C ARG A 62 5.70 13.07 2.69
N ALA A 63 4.66 13.78 2.26
CA ALA A 63 3.50 13.18 1.60
C ALA A 63 3.72 12.50 0.24
N LEU A 64 4.87 12.71 -0.42
CA LEU A 64 5.17 12.13 -1.74
C LEU A 64 6.24 11.03 -1.71
N TYR A 65 6.72 10.65 -0.54
CA TYR A 65 7.79 9.64 -0.40
C TYR A 65 7.21 8.29 0.03
N LEU A 66 7.67 7.21 -0.61
CA LEU A 66 7.33 5.86 -0.17
C LEU A 66 8.42 5.36 0.76
N PHE A 67 8.12 5.35 2.05
CA PHE A 67 8.99 4.75 3.05
C PHE A 67 8.46 3.36 3.40
N PRO A 68 9.20 2.27 3.12
CA PRO A 68 8.83 0.92 3.54
C PRO A 68 8.48 0.85 5.03
N GLN A 69 9.23 1.58 5.85
CA GLN A 69 9.07 1.62 7.31
C GLN A 69 7.70 2.16 7.76
N PHE A 70 7.02 2.94 6.92
CA PHE A 70 5.66 3.41 7.21
C PHE A 70 4.66 2.24 7.28
N PHE A 71 4.90 1.21 6.47
CA PHE A 71 4.00 0.09 6.28
C PHE A 71 4.38 -1.14 7.14
N GLU A 72 5.58 -1.16 7.73
CA GLU A 72 6.08 -2.30 8.52
C GLU A 72 5.20 -2.66 9.73
N ASP A 73 4.64 -1.67 10.41
CA ASP A 73 3.75 -1.87 11.57
C ASP A 73 2.26 -1.84 11.19
N LYS A 74 1.95 -1.77 9.90
CA LYS A 74 0.59 -1.70 9.36
C LYS A 74 0.16 -3.00 8.71
N ALA A 75 -1.16 -3.19 8.64
CA ALA A 75 -1.80 -4.26 7.90
C ALA A 75 -1.70 -4.03 6.38
N THR A 76 -0.48 -4.06 5.83
CA THR A 76 -0.13 -3.66 4.46
C THR A 76 -0.97 -4.36 3.40
N GLU A 77 -1.10 -5.68 3.48
CA GLU A 77 -1.90 -6.45 2.52
C GLU A 77 -3.38 -6.09 2.58
N HIS A 78 -3.90 -5.78 3.76
CA HIS A 78 -5.28 -5.32 3.91
C HIS A 78 -5.50 -3.91 3.34
N LEU A 79 -4.47 -3.06 3.38
CA LEU A 79 -4.54 -1.69 2.89
C LEU A 79 -4.33 -1.59 1.37
N LEU A 80 -3.47 -2.43 0.79
CA LEU A 80 -2.97 -2.26 -0.58
C LEU A 80 -3.27 -3.43 -1.52
N GLY A 81 -3.56 -4.61 -0.99
CA GLY A 81 -3.80 -5.83 -1.74
C GLY A 81 -2.92 -7.01 -1.29
N GLU A 82 -3.41 -8.22 -1.52
CA GLU A 82 -2.74 -9.47 -1.18
C GLU A 82 -1.35 -9.57 -1.84
N GLY A 83 -0.35 -10.04 -1.09
CA GLY A 83 1.02 -10.23 -1.56
C GLY A 83 1.88 -8.96 -1.61
N ILE A 84 1.32 -7.80 -1.26
CA ILE A 84 2.09 -6.55 -1.16
C ILE A 84 2.80 -6.47 0.18
N GLU A 85 4.12 -6.44 0.11
CA GLU A 85 4.99 -6.35 1.29
C GLU A 85 5.56 -4.93 1.43
N PRO A 86 5.75 -4.42 2.67
CA PRO A 86 6.33 -3.10 2.93
C PRO A 86 7.61 -2.81 2.14
N LYS A 87 8.52 -3.78 2.01
CA LYS A 87 9.80 -3.65 1.29
C LYS A 87 9.66 -3.31 -0.19
N GLN A 88 8.51 -3.61 -0.78
CA GLN A 88 8.20 -3.33 -2.18
C GLN A 88 7.72 -1.88 -2.38
N LEU A 89 7.41 -1.17 -1.30
CA LEU A 89 6.87 0.19 -1.27
C LEU A 89 7.99 1.20 -0.98
N ASN A 90 8.87 1.41 -1.97
CA ASN A 90 10.02 2.32 -1.89
C ASN A 90 10.07 3.32 -3.06
N ASP A 91 10.93 4.33 -2.96
CA ASP A 91 11.07 5.40 -3.96
C ASP A 91 11.53 4.92 -5.34
N ASP A 92 12.25 3.78 -5.44
CA ASP A 92 12.64 3.21 -6.74
C ASP A 92 11.39 2.91 -7.59
N LYS A 93 10.26 2.56 -6.95
CA LYS A 93 8.96 2.38 -7.62
C LYS A 93 8.31 3.67 -8.11
N ILE A 94 8.69 4.82 -7.56
CA ILE A 94 8.21 6.14 -7.99
C ILE A 94 9.06 6.67 -9.16
N GLY A 95 10.16 5.99 -9.51
CA GLY A 95 11.02 6.34 -10.64
C GLY A 95 12.11 7.37 -10.30
N ARG A 96 12.59 7.36 -9.05
CA ARG A 96 13.74 8.15 -8.60
C ARG A 96 15.04 7.37 -8.58
#